data_AF-A0A9J6EWC3-F1
#
_entry.id   AF-A0A9J6EWC3-F1
#
_cell.length_a   1.000
_cell.length_b   1.000
_cell.length_c   1.000
_cell.angle_alpha   90.00
_cell.angle_beta   90.00
_cell.angle_gamma   90.00
#
_symmetry.space_group_name_H-M   'P 1'
#
loop_
_entity.id
_entity.type
_entity.pdbx_description
1 polymer ?
#
loop_
_entity_poly.entity_id
_entity_poly.type
_entity_poly.pdbx_seq_one_letter_code
_entity_poly.pdbx_strand_id
1 'polypeptide(L)'
;MWRIGMIKKSALEIYRTFKQEIAKERIYVFRLSSPGDGPAFPGPSTTQLMKKCMHASTAQYVGLRDERTSPRTRYITTAGTIFIGKLLIPVIFDGMRAVGVEFVKDGRTRTAFATHEIILSAGVIESPHLLLLSGIGPKEQLQEFEIPVIADLPGVGENLAEHVYPGGLSASIKRKIDIDITPPTKAGEWWFIFSGPWTIPGGVETVAFVQTEPANGTAAGVPDIEIVLFSMSPASKEGERFMLDIGLDPKAYDEYYKPLRGIHGYNLVPVLLHPKSRGVVRLRSADPRMPPAIDPRYFSHPDDIRVIVKGMKASARIAETKAFKKLGSKLWPRHFPGCEQHLLWGDEYLECLARHYTAALWHPSGTCKMGNGSDAVVDPQLRVLGGVQGLRVVDASVMPEPLSAHFNGPAMMIAEKAAHMILQAMEGEDNESLVPDATAVV
;
A
#
# COMPACT_ATOMS: atom_id res chain seq x y z
N MET A 1 30.73 4.86 -32.89
CA MET A 1 30.88 3.89 -31.78
C MET A 1 31.50 4.59 -30.57
N TRP A 2 30.69 5.20 -29.71
CA TRP A 2 31.13 5.68 -28.40
C TRP A 2 30.58 4.72 -27.36
N ARG A 3 31.47 4.10 -26.58
CA ARG A 3 31.14 3.07 -25.59
C ARG A 3 30.25 3.66 -24.49
N ILE A 4 29.00 3.20 -24.44
CA ILE A 4 28.10 3.33 -23.28
C ILE A 4 28.66 2.42 -22.18
N GLY A 5 29.42 2.98 -21.25
CA GLY A 5 30.20 2.18 -20.31
C GLY A 5 30.62 2.90 -19.05
N MET A 6 29.75 3.72 -18.46
CA MET A 6 29.89 4.33 -17.13
C MET A 6 28.53 5.00 -16.88
N ILE A 7 27.61 4.44 -16.09
CA ILE A 7 27.44 4.68 -14.64
C ILE A 7 26.52 3.56 -14.13
N LYS A 8 27.04 2.57 -13.39
CA LYS A 8 26.24 1.47 -12.78
C LYS A 8 26.81 0.95 -11.45
N LYS A 9 27.80 1.61 -10.83
CA LYS A 9 28.69 0.91 -9.88
C LYS A 9 28.38 1.05 -8.38
N SER A 10 27.74 2.11 -7.90
CA SER A 10 27.62 2.36 -6.45
C SER A 10 26.53 1.50 -5.79
N ALA A 11 25.26 1.80 -6.04
CA ALA A 11 24.13 1.12 -5.37
C ALA A 11 23.97 -0.35 -5.82
N LEU A 12 24.33 -0.65 -7.07
CA LEU A 12 24.36 -2.01 -7.63
C LEU A 12 25.22 -2.98 -6.83
N GLU A 13 26.26 -2.49 -6.15
CA GLU A 13 27.13 -3.34 -5.34
C GLU A 13 26.48 -3.72 -4.00
N ILE A 14 25.73 -2.81 -3.38
CA ILE A 14 24.90 -3.12 -2.20
C ILE A 14 23.85 -4.16 -2.60
N TYR A 15 23.16 -3.96 -3.73
CA TYR A 15 22.23 -4.94 -4.29
C TYR A 15 22.86 -6.32 -4.53
N ARG A 16 23.99 -6.38 -5.25
CA ARG A 16 24.66 -7.66 -5.57
C ARG A 16 25.07 -8.41 -4.31
N THR A 17 25.55 -7.68 -3.31
CA THR A 17 25.92 -8.20 -1.99
C THR A 17 24.69 -8.80 -1.30
N PHE A 18 23.59 -8.06 -1.25
CA PHE A 18 22.33 -8.52 -0.67
C PHE A 18 21.80 -9.79 -1.37
N LYS A 19 21.74 -9.80 -2.70
CA LYS A 19 21.28 -10.96 -3.48
C LYS A 19 22.12 -12.22 -3.23
N GLN A 20 23.45 -12.08 -3.10
CA GLN A 20 24.35 -13.22 -2.91
C GLN A 20 24.19 -13.89 -1.54
N GLU A 21 23.95 -13.11 -0.49
CA GLU A 21 23.83 -13.66 0.86
C GLU A 21 22.46 -14.32 1.07
N ILE A 22 21.42 -13.71 0.53
CA ILE A 22 20.05 -14.21 0.70
C ILE A 22 19.80 -15.52 -0.06
N ALA A 23 20.45 -15.71 -1.21
CA ALA A 23 20.38 -16.96 -1.97
C ALA A 23 20.91 -18.19 -1.18
N LYS A 24 21.67 -17.98 -0.09
CA LYS A 24 22.20 -19.06 0.76
C LYS A 24 21.20 -19.50 1.85
N GLU A 25 20.18 -18.70 2.12
CA GLU A 25 19.25 -18.88 3.26
C GLU A 25 17.85 -19.41 2.86
N ARG A 26 17.66 -19.91 1.61
CA ARG A 26 16.33 -20.30 1.06
C ARG A 26 15.29 -19.17 1.07
N ILE A 27 15.73 -17.93 0.83
CA ILE A 27 14.89 -16.74 0.78
C ILE A 27 14.72 -16.29 -0.68
N TYR A 28 13.49 -15.91 -1.07
CA TYR A 28 13.19 -15.45 -2.42
C TYR A 28 13.54 -13.96 -2.59
N VAL A 29 14.34 -13.61 -3.60
CA VAL A 29 14.83 -12.25 -3.85
C VAL A 29 14.30 -11.72 -5.17
N PHE A 30 13.66 -10.55 -5.12
CA PHE A 30 13.20 -9.83 -6.29
C PHE A 30 13.99 -8.54 -6.47
N ARG A 31 14.52 -8.31 -7.68
CA ARG A 31 15.17 -7.06 -8.05
C ARG A 31 14.15 -6.12 -8.65
N LEU A 32 14.01 -4.94 -8.08
CA LEU A 32 13.22 -3.85 -8.65
C LEU A 32 14.13 -3.04 -9.58
N SER A 33 14.32 -3.48 -10.83
CA SER A 33 15.07 -2.70 -11.82
C SER A 33 14.38 -2.60 -13.17
N SER A 34 14.61 -1.50 -13.87
CA SER A 34 14.17 -1.24 -15.26
C SER A 34 14.56 -2.39 -16.22
N PRO A 35 13.83 -2.58 -17.34
CA PRO A 35 13.86 -3.83 -18.10
C PRO A 35 15.20 -4.09 -18.79
N GLY A 36 15.66 -5.33 -18.71
CA GLY A 36 16.82 -5.88 -19.39
C GLY A 36 17.02 -7.36 -19.02
N ASP A 37 16.58 -8.24 -19.91
CA ASP A 37 16.85 -9.68 -20.06
C ASP A 37 16.34 -10.64 -18.97
N GLY A 38 15.10 -11.11 -19.15
CA GLY A 38 14.50 -12.27 -18.47
C GLY A 38 12.99 -12.37 -18.72
N PRO A 39 12.38 -13.58 -18.74
CA PRO A 39 10.95 -13.76 -18.99
C PRO A 39 10.12 -13.03 -17.93
N ALA A 40 9.19 -12.19 -18.38
CA ALA A 40 8.32 -11.38 -17.55
C ALA A 40 7.32 -12.25 -16.78
N PHE A 41 7.34 -12.16 -15.45
CA PHE A 41 6.26 -12.62 -14.59
C PHE A 41 5.59 -11.39 -13.95
N PRO A 42 4.24 -11.34 -13.89
CA PRO A 42 3.50 -10.18 -13.43
C PRO A 42 3.49 -10.14 -11.90
N GLY A 43 4.22 -9.20 -11.31
CA GLY A 43 4.21 -8.93 -9.87
C GLY A 43 4.31 -7.44 -9.64
N PRO A 44 3.27 -6.77 -9.15
CA PRO A 44 3.34 -5.35 -8.85
C PRO A 44 3.47 -5.12 -7.34
N SER A 45 4.71 -4.96 -6.88
CA SER A 45 5.01 -4.30 -5.62
C SER A 45 6.02 -3.18 -5.83
N THR A 46 5.58 -1.94 -5.61
CA THR A 46 6.26 -0.69 -6.04
C THR A 46 6.67 -0.58 -7.51
N THR A 47 6.14 -1.42 -8.40
CA THR A 47 6.34 -1.25 -9.85
C THR A 47 5.50 -0.08 -10.35
N GLN A 48 6.01 1.13 -10.21
CA GLN A 48 5.99 2.01 -11.37
C GLN A 48 6.67 1.21 -12.47
N LEU A 49 5.89 0.59 -13.36
CA LEU A 49 6.39 0.01 -14.59
C LEU A 49 7.10 1.14 -15.34
N MET A 50 8.41 1.26 -15.21
CA MET A 50 9.13 2.22 -16.02
C MET A 50 9.00 1.76 -17.47
N LYS A 51 8.22 2.50 -18.28
CA LYS A 51 8.18 2.30 -19.74
C LYS A 51 9.60 2.44 -20.31
N LYS A 52 9.79 2.15 -21.61
CA LYS A 52 11.05 2.38 -22.35
C LYS A 52 11.72 3.75 -22.11
N CYS A 53 10.99 4.74 -21.59
CA CYS A 53 11.46 6.09 -21.25
C CYS A 53 11.57 6.38 -19.74
N MET A 54 11.56 5.37 -18.87
CA MET A 54 11.76 5.50 -17.41
C MET A 54 10.93 6.56 -16.68
N HIS A 55 9.66 6.65 -17.05
CA HIS A 55 8.66 7.41 -16.32
C HIS A 55 7.85 6.50 -15.41
N ALA A 56 7.31 7.07 -14.34
CA ALA A 56 6.29 6.42 -13.51
C ALA A 56 5.14 5.88 -14.37
N SER A 57 4.84 4.58 -14.29
CA SER A 57 3.55 4.06 -14.75
C SER A 57 2.61 3.95 -13.57
N THR A 58 1.57 4.77 -13.59
CA THR A 58 0.43 4.73 -12.67
C THR A 58 -0.78 4.17 -13.41
N ALA A 59 -1.76 3.64 -12.67
CA ALA A 59 -3.03 3.18 -13.25
C ALA A 59 -3.70 4.27 -14.11
N GLN A 60 -3.61 5.54 -13.68
CA GLN A 60 -4.09 6.69 -14.45
C GLN A 60 -3.41 6.83 -15.82
N TYR A 61 -2.12 6.49 -15.93
CA TYR A 61 -1.36 6.64 -17.18
C TYR A 61 -1.52 5.43 -18.12
N VAL A 62 -1.78 4.24 -17.57
CA VAL A 62 -1.89 2.98 -18.34
C VAL A 62 -3.34 2.69 -18.72
N GLY A 63 -4.31 2.85 -17.82
CA GLY A 63 -5.72 2.53 -18.07
C GLY A 63 -6.54 3.67 -18.67
N LEU A 64 -6.23 4.93 -18.35
CA LEU A 64 -7.11 6.06 -18.71
C LEU A 64 -6.64 6.86 -19.94
N ARG A 65 -5.48 6.55 -20.53
CA ARG A 65 -4.92 7.38 -21.62
C ARG A 65 -5.66 7.19 -22.94
N ASP A 66 -5.99 5.95 -23.31
CA ASP A 66 -6.70 5.66 -24.57
C ASP A 66 -8.22 5.91 -24.44
N GLU A 67 -8.78 5.88 -23.22
CA GLU A 67 -10.20 6.14 -22.99
C GLU A 67 -10.56 7.63 -22.87
N ARG A 68 -9.60 8.54 -22.64
CA ARG A 68 -9.87 9.99 -22.55
C ARG A 68 -10.49 10.57 -23.81
N THR A 69 -10.35 9.90 -24.96
CA THR A 69 -10.94 10.28 -26.24
C THR A 69 -12.23 9.53 -26.56
N SER A 70 -12.67 8.60 -25.71
CA SER A 70 -13.91 7.87 -25.91
C SER A 70 -15.12 8.79 -25.69
N PRO A 71 -16.07 8.88 -26.64
CA PRO A 71 -17.31 9.62 -26.42
C PRO A 71 -18.24 8.95 -25.39
N ARG A 72 -17.97 7.68 -25.03
CA ARG A 72 -18.76 6.90 -24.06
C ARG A 72 -18.29 7.09 -22.62
N THR A 73 -17.05 7.56 -22.42
CA THR A 73 -16.47 7.73 -21.09
C THR A 73 -16.39 9.21 -20.75
N ARG A 74 -17.05 9.64 -19.67
CA ARG A 74 -16.95 11.02 -19.16
C ARG A 74 -16.10 11.05 -17.91
N TYR A 75 -14.95 11.71 -18.01
CA TYR A 75 -14.10 11.98 -16.86
C TYR A 75 -14.48 13.31 -16.21
N ILE A 76 -14.83 13.28 -14.93
CA ILE A 76 -15.01 14.47 -14.11
C ILE A 76 -13.73 14.65 -13.29
N THR A 77 -12.85 15.55 -13.73
CA THR A 77 -11.69 15.98 -12.95
C THR A 77 -11.95 17.37 -12.38
N THR A 78 -11.49 17.60 -11.16
CA THR A 78 -11.29 18.95 -10.61
C THR A 78 -9.84 19.34 -10.90
N ALA A 79 -9.64 20.28 -11.83
CA ALA A 79 -8.31 20.79 -12.13
C ALA A 79 -7.92 21.82 -11.07
N GLY A 80 -6.80 21.60 -10.39
CA GLY A 80 -6.27 22.48 -9.37
C GLY A 80 -5.38 21.71 -8.44
N THR A 81 -4.34 22.36 -7.93
CA THR A 81 -3.46 21.96 -6.83
C THR A 81 -4.09 20.91 -5.92
N ILE A 82 -3.32 19.88 -5.52
CA ILE A 82 -3.64 18.89 -4.48
C ILE A 82 -4.24 19.62 -3.26
N PHE A 83 -5.53 19.88 -3.35
CA PHE A 83 -6.41 20.23 -2.29
C PHE A 83 -7.24 18.98 -2.15
N ILE A 84 -7.19 18.45 -0.95
CA ILE A 84 -8.15 17.52 -0.39
C ILE A 84 -9.51 18.25 -0.43
N GLY A 85 -10.09 18.36 -1.61
CA GLY A 85 -11.42 18.85 -1.91
C GLY A 85 -12.27 17.66 -2.32
N LYS A 86 -12.20 16.61 -1.50
CA LYS A 86 -13.18 15.52 -1.50
C LYS A 86 -14.50 16.10 -1.03
N LEU A 87 -15.53 16.01 -1.83
CA LEU A 87 -16.86 15.69 -1.33
C LEU A 87 -17.52 14.87 -2.43
N LEU A 88 -17.37 13.56 -2.36
CA LEU A 88 -18.50 12.71 -2.65
C LEU A 88 -19.38 12.77 -1.39
N ILE A 89 -20.60 13.20 -1.56
CA ILE A 89 -21.68 13.14 -0.57
C ILE A 89 -22.30 11.72 -0.70
N PRO A 90 -23.09 11.22 0.27
CA PRO A 90 -23.62 9.86 0.24
C PRO A 90 -24.24 9.40 -1.07
N VAL A 91 -24.22 8.07 -1.26
CA VAL A 91 -24.98 7.40 -2.33
C VAL A 91 -26.47 7.68 -2.12
N ILE A 92 -27.16 8.07 -3.19
CA ILE A 92 -28.60 8.29 -3.19
C ILE A 92 -29.30 6.95 -3.43
N PHE A 93 -30.35 6.69 -2.64
CA PHE A 93 -31.13 5.47 -2.71
C PHE A 93 -32.60 5.72 -3.11
N ASP A 94 -33.15 4.80 -3.91
CA ASP A 94 -34.58 4.57 -4.07
C ASP A 94 -34.92 3.21 -3.45
N GLY A 95 -35.53 3.23 -2.26
CA GLY A 95 -35.63 2.04 -1.41
C GLY A 95 -34.24 1.48 -1.08
N MET A 96 -33.96 0.27 -1.56
CA MET A 96 -32.67 -0.41 -1.38
C MET A 96 -31.72 -0.27 -2.59
N ARG A 97 -32.15 0.40 -3.66
CA ARG A 97 -31.38 0.53 -4.90
C ARG A 97 -30.56 1.82 -4.88
N ALA A 98 -29.26 1.72 -5.08
CA ALA A 98 -28.38 2.85 -5.29
C ALA A 98 -28.65 3.44 -6.70
N VAL A 99 -29.03 4.71 -6.76
CA VAL A 99 -29.48 5.38 -8.01
C VAL A 99 -28.62 6.56 -8.41
N GLY A 100 -27.80 7.09 -7.51
CA GLY A 100 -26.90 8.20 -7.84
C GLY A 100 -25.86 8.50 -6.78
N VAL A 101 -24.97 9.41 -7.11
CA VAL A 101 -23.98 9.97 -6.19
C VAL A 101 -24.05 11.49 -6.24
N GLU A 102 -23.89 12.11 -5.09
CA GLU A 102 -23.70 13.55 -4.99
C GLU A 102 -22.21 13.87 -4.89
N PHE A 103 -21.79 14.96 -5.52
CA PHE A 103 -20.40 15.40 -5.46
C PHE A 103 -20.28 16.92 -5.57
N VAL A 104 -19.20 17.48 -5.04
CA VAL A 104 -18.90 18.91 -5.16
C VAL A 104 -17.93 19.16 -6.31
N LYS A 105 -18.32 20.05 -7.22
CA LYS A 105 -17.46 20.55 -8.30
C LYS A 105 -17.60 22.05 -8.42
N ASP A 106 -16.46 22.75 -8.43
CA ASP A 106 -16.37 24.21 -8.50
C ASP A 106 -17.19 24.91 -7.37
N GLY A 107 -17.12 24.33 -6.17
CA GLY A 107 -17.85 24.82 -4.98
C GLY A 107 -19.37 24.60 -5.02
N ARG A 108 -19.89 23.85 -6.00
CA ARG A 108 -21.32 23.55 -6.14
C ARG A 108 -21.57 22.05 -6.01
N THR A 109 -22.58 21.69 -5.22
CA THR A 109 -23.10 20.32 -5.18
C THR A 109 -23.76 19.98 -6.52
N ARG A 110 -23.47 18.80 -7.03
CA ARG A 110 -24.00 18.23 -8.26
C ARG A 110 -24.35 16.76 -8.02
N THR A 111 -25.23 16.24 -8.85
CA THR A 111 -25.69 14.85 -8.76
C THR A 111 -25.40 14.13 -10.08
N ALA A 112 -24.92 12.90 -10.01
CA ALA A 112 -24.82 11.98 -11.13
C ALA A 112 -25.68 10.75 -10.85
N PHE A 113 -26.66 10.50 -11.71
CA PHE A 113 -27.51 9.31 -11.62
C PHE A 113 -26.90 8.15 -12.41
N ALA A 114 -27.05 6.94 -11.89
CA ALA A 114 -26.62 5.70 -12.50
C ALA A 114 -27.85 4.90 -12.94
N THR A 115 -27.86 4.44 -14.19
CA THR A 115 -28.97 3.62 -14.71
C THR A 115 -28.84 2.16 -14.28
N HIS A 116 -27.61 1.63 -14.22
CA HIS A 116 -27.35 0.21 -13.95
C HIS A 116 -26.77 0.01 -12.55
N GLU A 117 -25.57 0.54 -12.31
CA GLU A 117 -24.80 0.25 -11.11
C GLU A 117 -23.82 1.37 -10.75
N ILE A 118 -23.53 1.52 -9.46
CA ILE A 118 -22.50 2.40 -8.90
C ILE A 118 -21.34 1.54 -8.40
N ILE A 119 -20.12 1.93 -8.77
CA ILE A 119 -18.88 1.25 -8.37
C ILE A 119 -18.10 2.18 -7.44
N LEU A 120 -17.90 1.76 -6.20
CA LEU A 120 -17.13 2.48 -5.19
C LEU A 120 -15.68 2.00 -5.18
N SER A 121 -14.75 2.88 -5.52
CA SER A 121 -13.30 2.61 -5.55
C SER A 121 -12.51 3.73 -4.87
N ALA A 122 -12.96 4.15 -3.69
CA ALA A 122 -12.38 5.28 -2.95
C ALA A 122 -11.17 4.88 -2.09
N GLY A 123 -10.86 3.58 -2.00
CA GLY A 123 -9.76 3.03 -1.23
C GLY A 123 -10.17 2.67 0.20
N VAL A 124 -9.23 2.07 0.94
CA VAL A 124 -9.52 1.34 2.19
C VAL A 124 -10.04 2.22 3.32
N ILE A 125 -9.73 3.51 3.30
CA ILE A 125 -10.24 4.44 4.32
C ILE A 125 -11.55 5.08 3.87
N GLU A 126 -11.67 5.47 2.61
CA GLU A 126 -12.80 6.28 2.15
C GLU A 126 -14.00 5.45 1.68
N SER A 127 -13.78 4.25 1.15
CA SER A 127 -14.89 3.36 0.77
C SER A 127 -15.78 3.01 1.96
N PRO A 128 -15.28 2.51 3.12
CA PRO A 128 -16.14 2.29 4.28
C PRO A 128 -16.71 3.61 4.81
N HIS A 129 -15.96 4.72 4.77
CA HIS A 129 -16.44 6.02 5.23
C HIS A 129 -17.66 6.50 4.42
N LEU A 130 -17.61 6.36 3.09
CA LEU A 130 -18.73 6.70 2.21
C LEU A 130 -19.92 5.77 2.41
N LEU A 131 -19.70 4.47 2.64
CA LEU A 131 -20.79 3.55 3.01
C LEU A 131 -21.46 3.97 4.33
N LEU A 132 -20.67 4.28 5.37
CA LEU A 132 -21.17 4.74 6.66
C LEU A 132 -22.01 6.03 6.51
N LEU A 133 -21.49 7.03 5.79
CA LEU A 133 -22.23 8.26 5.53
C LEU A 133 -23.50 8.03 4.70
N SER A 134 -23.56 6.93 3.94
CA SER A 134 -24.71 6.51 3.13
C SER A 134 -25.68 5.59 3.86
N GLY A 135 -25.57 5.45 5.18
CA GLY A 135 -26.48 4.63 5.96
C GLY A 135 -26.23 3.13 5.86
N ILE A 136 -25.05 2.72 5.38
CA ILE A 136 -24.64 1.32 5.26
C ILE A 136 -23.49 1.07 6.24
N GLY A 137 -23.75 0.33 7.30
CA GLY A 137 -22.75 0.03 8.34
C GLY A 137 -23.37 -0.36 9.68
N PRO A 138 -22.59 -0.36 10.79
CA PRO A 138 -23.10 -0.76 12.09
C PRO A 138 -24.23 0.16 12.55
N LYS A 139 -25.42 -0.40 12.75
CA LYS A 139 -26.65 0.34 13.09
C LYS A 139 -26.47 1.30 14.27
N GLU A 140 -25.81 0.88 15.36
CA GLU A 140 -25.62 1.69 16.55
C GLU A 140 -24.81 2.95 16.24
N GLN A 141 -23.75 2.82 15.44
CA GLN A 141 -22.91 3.95 15.03
C GLN A 141 -23.66 4.91 14.11
N LEU A 142 -24.45 4.39 13.16
CA LEU A 142 -25.24 5.24 12.27
C LEU A 142 -26.28 6.06 13.06
N GLN A 143 -26.92 5.43 14.05
CA GLN A 143 -27.87 6.09 14.94
C GLN A 143 -27.22 7.16 15.82
N GLU A 144 -25.99 6.94 16.29
CA GLU A 144 -25.22 7.93 17.07
C GLU A 144 -25.04 9.26 16.31
N PHE A 145 -24.87 9.19 14.99
CA PHE A 145 -24.69 10.36 14.12
C PHE A 145 -25.97 10.79 13.40
N GLU A 146 -27.13 10.26 13.80
CA GLU A 146 -28.45 10.57 13.20
C GLU A 146 -28.54 10.26 11.69
N ILE A 147 -27.77 9.28 11.23
CA ILE A 147 -27.77 8.83 9.83
C ILE A 147 -28.86 7.76 9.65
N PRO A 148 -29.79 7.91 8.69
CA PRO A 148 -30.79 6.88 8.39
C PRO A 148 -30.12 5.57 7.99
N VAL A 149 -30.57 4.47 8.59
CA VAL A 149 -30.01 3.13 8.32
C VAL A 149 -30.67 2.54 7.09
N ILE A 150 -29.89 2.36 6.02
CA ILE A 150 -30.27 1.62 4.81
C ILE A 150 -30.00 0.12 5.02
N ALA A 151 -28.80 -0.22 5.50
CA ALA A 151 -28.41 -1.60 5.75
C ALA A 151 -27.50 -1.69 6.99
N ASP A 152 -27.88 -2.56 7.92
CA ASP A 152 -27.07 -2.89 9.09
C ASP A 152 -25.98 -3.91 8.70
N LEU A 153 -24.78 -3.40 8.44
CA LEU A 153 -23.60 -4.18 8.09
C LEU A 153 -22.49 -3.90 9.11
N PRO A 154 -22.42 -4.65 10.22
CA PRO A 154 -21.47 -4.39 11.29
C PRO A 154 -20.00 -4.53 10.87
N GLY A 155 -19.72 -5.17 9.73
CA GLY A 155 -18.36 -5.29 9.18
C GLY A 155 -17.82 -4.03 8.48
N VAL A 156 -18.66 -3.03 8.16
CA VAL A 156 -18.19 -1.82 7.46
C VAL A 156 -17.25 -1.01 8.34
N GLY A 157 -16.03 -0.80 7.86
CA GLY A 157 -14.97 -0.09 8.57
C GLY A 157 -14.19 -0.95 9.56
N GLU A 158 -14.58 -2.21 9.79
CA GLU A 158 -13.85 -3.14 10.64
C GLU A 158 -12.68 -3.79 9.89
N ASN A 159 -11.94 -4.69 10.55
CA ASN A 159 -10.91 -5.52 9.89
C ASN A 159 -9.82 -4.72 9.13
N LEU A 160 -9.51 -3.49 9.54
CA LEU A 160 -8.42 -2.72 8.93
C LEU A 160 -7.09 -3.44 9.19
N ALA A 161 -6.49 -4.01 8.16
CA ALA A 161 -5.16 -4.59 8.21
C ALA A 161 -4.20 -3.71 7.41
N GLU A 162 -2.92 -3.71 7.75
CA GLU A 162 -1.89 -2.91 7.09
C GLU A 162 -0.53 -3.58 7.28
N HIS A 163 0.32 -3.51 6.24
CA HIS A 163 1.71 -3.90 6.39
C HIS A 163 2.45 -2.84 7.19
N VAL A 164 2.91 -3.22 8.37
CA VAL A 164 3.65 -2.33 9.27
C VAL A 164 5.11 -2.71 9.34
N TYR A 165 5.96 -1.73 9.56
CA TYR A 165 7.38 -1.95 9.79
C TYR A 165 7.92 -1.06 10.91
N PRO A 166 8.90 -1.55 11.68
CA PRO A 166 9.67 -0.72 12.57
C PRO A 166 10.82 -0.05 11.81
N GLY A 167 11.03 1.24 12.06
CA GLY A 167 12.19 1.97 11.59
C GLY A 167 13.43 1.69 12.45
N GLY A 168 14.47 2.52 12.33
CA GLY A 168 15.65 2.47 13.20
C GLY A 168 16.70 1.41 12.84
N LEU A 169 16.35 0.37 12.07
CA LEU A 169 17.30 -0.66 11.69
C LEU A 169 18.17 -0.23 10.49
N SER A 170 19.15 0.60 10.80
CA SER A 170 20.06 1.18 9.82
C SER A 170 21.51 0.79 10.12
N ALA A 171 22.32 0.79 9.06
CA ALA A 171 23.74 0.48 9.15
C ALA A 171 24.58 1.52 8.42
N SER A 172 25.74 1.83 9.00
CA SER A 172 26.79 2.61 8.35
C SER A 172 27.63 1.72 7.43
N ILE A 173 28.19 2.30 6.38
CA ILE A 173 29.17 1.66 5.49
C ILE A 173 30.38 2.59 5.33
N LYS A 174 31.58 2.02 5.16
CA LYS A 174 32.81 2.81 4.94
C LYS A 174 32.94 3.29 3.50
N ARG A 175 32.28 2.61 2.57
CA ARG A 175 32.35 2.92 1.14
C ARG A 175 31.24 3.88 0.76
N LYS A 176 31.57 4.93 0.00
CA LYS A 176 30.61 5.89 -0.57
C LYS A 176 29.90 5.28 -1.77
N ILE A 177 28.91 4.43 -1.51
CA ILE A 177 28.15 3.69 -2.52
C ILE A 177 26.63 3.75 -2.32
N ASP A 178 26.18 4.46 -1.29
CA ASP A 178 24.79 4.83 -1.07
C ASP A 178 24.27 5.80 -2.15
N ILE A 179 22.95 5.87 -2.28
CA ILE A 179 22.25 6.68 -3.26
C ILE A 179 22.37 8.16 -2.87
N ASP A 180 22.84 8.97 -3.82
CA ASP A 180 22.83 10.43 -3.76
C ASP A 180 22.21 10.98 -5.05
N ILE A 181 21.05 11.60 -4.92
CA ILE A 181 20.29 12.20 -6.03
C ILE A 181 20.42 13.73 -6.06
N THR A 182 21.09 14.33 -5.08
CA THR A 182 21.22 15.79 -4.91
C THR A 182 21.88 16.51 -6.08
N PRO A 183 22.97 15.98 -6.67
CA PRO A 183 23.69 16.72 -7.70
C PRO A 183 22.78 16.95 -8.93
N PRO A 184 22.67 18.19 -9.45
CA PRO A 184 21.85 18.48 -10.64
C PRO A 184 22.22 17.65 -11.87
N THR A 185 23.49 17.22 -11.95
CA THR A 185 23.98 16.29 -12.99
C THR A 185 23.24 14.96 -12.99
N LYS A 186 22.72 14.49 -11.85
CA LYS A 186 21.92 13.26 -11.76
C LYS A 186 20.52 13.43 -12.34
N ALA A 187 19.92 14.61 -12.18
CA ALA A 187 18.67 14.93 -12.87
C ALA A 187 18.89 15.02 -14.39
N GLY A 188 20.01 15.63 -14.83
CA GLY A 188 20.39 15.65 -16.24
C GLY A 188 20.63 14.25 -16.82
N GLU A 189 21.28 13.35 -16.08
CA GLU A 189 21.49 11.94 -16.46
C GLU A 189 20.15 11.24 -16.73
N TRP A 190 19.16 11.45 -15.85
CA TRP A 190 17.82 10.90 -16.07
C TRP A 190 17.12 11.54 -17.28
N TRP A 191 17.17 12.88 -17.38
CA TRP A 191 16.46 13.64 -18.41
C TRP A 191 16.94 13.34 -19.83
N PHE A 192 18.25 13.18 -20.02
CA PHE A 192 18.83 13.08 -21.37
C PHE A 192 19.14 11.65 -21.82
N ILE A 193 19.53 10.77 -20.90
CA ILE A 193 19.95 9.41 -21.26
C ILE A 193 19.10 8.33 -20.60
N PHE A 194 18.07 8.72 -19.86
CA PHE A 194 17.25 7.80 -19.12
C PHE A 194 18.13 6.83 -18.32
N SER A 195 19.00 7.38 -17.46
CA SER A 195 19.80 6.57 -16.53
C SER A 195 20.03 7.28 -15.19
N GLY A 196 20.78 6.63 -14.31
CA GLY A 196 21.20 7.21 -13.02
C GLY A 196 20.31 6.86 -11.82
N PRO A 197 20.54 7.49 -10.66
CA PRO A 197 19.90 7.12 -9.40
C PRO A 197 18.41 7.50 -9.31
N TRP A 198 17.95 8.46 -10.13
CA TRP A 198 16.52 8.84 -10.24
C TRP A 198 15.62 7.73 -10.85
N THR A 199 16.23 6.63 -11.28
CA THR A 199 15.54 5.42 -11.77
C THR A 199 15.15 4.46 -10.65
N ILE A 200 15.62 4.71 -9.44
CA ILE A 200 15.40 3.83 -8.30
C ILE A 200 14.09 4.27 -7.61
N PRO A 201 13.07 3.39 -7.52
CA PRO A 201 11.78 3.76 -6.94
C PRO A 201 11.90 4.00 -5.44
N GLY A 202 11.85 5.27 -5.01
CA GLY A 202 11.87 5.63 -3.59
C GLY A 202 13.14 5.19 -2.84
N GLY A 203 14.25 4.96 -3.55
CA GLY A 203 15.49 4.45 -2.95
C GLY A 203 15.48 2.95 -2.61
N VAL A 204 14.41 2.22 -2.95
CA VAL A 204 14.29 0.77 -2.77
C VAL A 204 14.87 0.07 -3.99
N GLU A 205 15.95 -0.68 -3.79
CA GLU A 205 16.56 -1.44 -4.89
C GLU A 205 16.14 -2.90 -4.89
N THR A 206 15.80 -3.46 -3.72
CA THR A 206 15.63 -4.89 -3.55
C THR A 206 14.78 -5.21 -2.33
N VAL A 207 14.03 -6.30 -2.46
CA VAL A 207 13.24 -6.87 -1.38
C VAL A 207 13.56 -8.37 -1.26
N ALA A 208 13.36 -8.90 -0.06
CA ALA A 208 13.53 -10.31 0.24
C ALA A 208 12.39 -10.82 1.10
N PHE A 209 11.89 -12.02 0.81
CA PHE A 209 10.76 -12.62 1.53
C PHE A 209 11.23 -13.76 2.42
N VAL A 210 11.10 -13.56 3.72
CA VAL A 210 11.58 -14.48 4.76
C VAL A 210 10.40 -15.12 5.46
N GLN A 211 10.55 -16.39 5.80
CA GLN A 211 9.67 -17.09 6.73
C GLN A 211 10.41 -17.24 8.06
N THR A 212 9.98 -16.53 9.09
CA THR A 212 10.63 -16.53 10.42
C THR A 212 10.12 -17.62 11.34
N GLU A 213 8.88 -18.07 11.13
CA GLU A 213 8.29 -19.24 11.79
C GLU A 213 7.63 -20.14 10.72
N PRO A 214 7.78 -21.49 10.79
CA PRO A 214 6.85 -22.38 10.12
C PRO A 214 5.50 -22.18 10.81
N ALA A 215 4.60 -21.40 10.21
CA ALA A 215 3.40 -21.01 10.93
C ALA A 215 2.53 -22.23 11.19
N ASN A 216 1.96 -22.32 12.39
CA ASN A 216 0.76 -23.10 12.59
C ASN A 216 -0.35 -22.44 11.77
N GLY A 217 -0.67 -23.01 10.60
CA GLY A 217 -1.81 -22.61 9.77
C GLY A 217 -1.49 -21.79 8.51
N THR A 218 -0.24 -21.40 8.23
CA THR A 218 0.16 -21.01 6.86
C THR A 218 0.88 -22.17 6.20
N ALA A 219 0.62 -22.40 4.91
CA ALA A 219 1.31 -23.44 4.17
C ALA A 219 2.83 -23.22 4.25
N ALA A 220 3.61 -24.30 4.33
CA ALA A 220 5.06 -24.22 4.26
C ALA A 220 5.48 -23.40 3.02
N GLY A 221 6.32 -22.38 3.20
CA GLY A 221 6.79 -21.51 2.12
C GLY A 221 6.06 -20.17 1.97
N VAL A 222 5.05 -19.86 2.79
CA VAL A 222 4.45 -18.50 2.83
C VAL A 222 5.31 -17.59 3.73
N PRO A 223 5.84 -16.46 3.21
CA PRO A 223 6.67 -15.55 4.00
C PRO A 223 5.81 -14.70 4.95
N ASP A 224 6.30 -14.50 6.17
CA ASP A 224 5.70 -13.66 7.20
C ASP A 224 6.37 -12.27 7.29
N ILE A 225 7.59 -12.16 6.77
CA ILE A 225 8.39 -10.93 6.73
C ILE A 225 8.87 -10.63 5.31
N GLU A 226 8.74 -9.38 4.90
CA GLU A 226 9.49 -8.81 3.78
C GLU A 226 10.61 -7.92 4.32
N ILE A 227 11.83 -8.03 3.79
CA ILE A 227 12.95 -7.15 4.12
C ILE A 227 13.19 -6.22 2.94
N VAL A 228 12.94 -4.94 3.15
CA VAL A 228 13.11 -3.88 2.16
C VAL A 228 14.47 -3.20 2.37
N LEU A 229 15.33 -3.26 1.35
CA LEU A 229 16.62 -2.58 1.35
C LEU A 229 16.48 -1.17 0.77
N PHE A 230 16.70 -0.17 1.62
CA PHE A 230 16.90 1.21 1.19
C PHE A 230 18.39 1.52 1.13
N SER A 231 18.93 1.69 -0.06
CA SER A 231 20.36 1.96 -0.29
C SER A 231 20.72 3.44 -0.07
N MET A 232 20.10 4.11 0.89
CA MET A 232 20.28 5.53 1.19
C MET A 232 20.59 5.71 2.68
N SER A 233 21.56 6.57 2.99
CA SER A 233 21.81 6.95 4.37
C SER A 233 20.65 7.79 4.90
N PRO A 234 20.00 7.38 6.00
CA PRO A 234 18.92 8.15 6.60
C PRO A 234 19.42 9.45 7.30
N ALA A 235 20.74 9.60 7.46
CA ALA A 235 21.38 10.84 7.90
C ALA A 235 21.85 11.73 6.73
N SER A 236 21.58 11.35 5.47
CA SER A 236 21.73 12.25 4.32
C SER A 236 20.58 13.28 4.29
N LYS A 237 20.68 14.29 3.44
CA LYS A 237 19.63 15.31 3.29
C LYS A 237 18.33 14.70 2.75
N GLU A 238 18.44 13.74 1.84
CA GLU A 238 17.31 13.01 1.25
C GLU A 238 16.73 12.04 2.27
N GLY A 239 17.59 11.36 3.03
CA GLY A 239 17.20 10.51 4.14
C GLY A 239 16.45 11.27 5.22
N GLU A 240 16.94 12.43 5.64
CA GLU A 240 16.28 13.33 6.59
C GLU A 240 14.88 13.69 6.12
N ARG A 241 14.77 14.17 4.87
CA ARG A 241 13.48 14.52 4.30
C ARG A 241 12.54 13.33 4.26
N PHE A 242 13.01 12.17 3.82
CA PHE A 242 12.22 10.95 3.78
C PHE A 242 11.69 10.57 5.17
N MET A 243 12.57 10.56 6.19
CA MET A 243 12.17 10.19 7.56
C MET A 243 11.13 11.15 8.15
N LEU A 244 11.25 12.45 7.87
CA LEU A 244 10.28 13.45 8.31
C LEU A 244 8.95 13.35 7.53
N ASP A 245 9.01 13.09 6.22
CA ASP A 245 7.83 12.94 5.36
C ASP A 245 7.00 11.69 5.74
N ILE A 246 7.64 10.63 6.27
CA ILE A 246 6.94 9.45 6.82
C ILE A 246 6.49 9.62 8.28
N GLY A 247 6.69 10.81 8.86
CA GLY A 247 6.14 11.16 10.18
C GLY A 247 7.02 10.81 11.38
N LEU A 248 8.33 10.56 11.20
CA LEU A 248 9.23 10.44 12.35
C LEU A 248 9.30 11.76 13.12
N ASP A 249 9.17 11.69 14.44
CA ASP A 249 9.28 12.87 15.30
C ASP A 249 10.63 13.59 15.09
N PRO A 250 10.65 14.91 14.86
CA PRO A 250 11.88 15.65 14.60
C PRO A 250 12.92 15.55 15.72
N LYS A 251 12.50 15.43 16.99
CA LYS A 251 13.44 15.27 18.11
C LYS A 251 14.05 13.87 18.10
N ALA A 252 13.23 12.84 17.86
CA ALA A 252 13.74 11.48 17.70
C ALA A 252 14.74 11.38 16.54
N TYR A 253 14.49 12.09 15.43
CA TYR A 253 15.45 12.20 14.32
C TYR A 253 16.75 12.88 14.76
N ASP A 254 16.65 14.02 15.43
CA ASP A 254 17.80 14.81 15.88
C ASP A 254 18.70 14.06 16.88
N GLU A 255 18.13 13.19 17.71
CA GLU A 255 18.88 12.40 18.70
C GLU A 255 19.48 11.11 18.10
N TYR A 256 18.74 10.45 17.19
CA TYR A 256 19.13 9.14 16.66
C TYR A 256 19.94 9.24 15.36
N TYR A 257 19.42 9.97 14.37
CA TYR A 257 19.90 9.98 12.98
C TYR A 257 20.93 11.11 12.73
N LYS A 258 20.63 12.33 13.19
CA LYS A 258 21.44 13.52 12.91
C LYS A 258 22.90 13.46 13.38
N PRO A 259 23.26 12.81 14.51
CA PRO A 259 24.66 12.64 14.90
C PRO A 259 25.48 11.80 13.92
N LEU A 260 24.82 11.09 12.99
CA LEU A 260 25.43 10.27 11.96
C LEU A 260 25.56 10.99 10.61
N ARG A 261 25.30 12.31 10.56
CA ARG A 261 25.46 13.11 9.33
C ARG A 261 26.87 12.98 8.75
N GLY A 262 26.93 12.83 7.43
CA GLY A 262 28.19 12.59 6.71
C GLY A 262 28.67 11.13 6.73
N ILE A 263 27.97 10.24 7.43
CA ILE A 263 28.22 8.80 7.40
C ILE A 263 27.34 8.16 6.32
N HIS A 264 27.98 7.41 5.42
CA HIS A 264 27.29 6.61 4.40
C HIS A 264 26.57 5.43 5.03
N GLY A 265 25.43 5.04 4.49
CA GLY A 265 24.62 4.00 5.11
C GLY A 265 23.47 3.49 4.26
N TYR A 266 22.74 2.53 4.83
CA TYR A 266 21.55 1.92 4.26
C TYR A 266 20.59 1.49 5.37
N ASN A 267 19.34 1.19 5.02
CA ASN A 267 18.33 0.67 5.95
C ASN A 267 17.89 -0.72 5.51
N LEU A 268 17.63 -1.60 6.48
CA LEU A 268 17.01 -2.90 6.27
C LEU A 268 15.71 -2.91 7.04
N VAL A 269 14.61 -2.69 6.33
CA VAL A 269 13.30 -2.49 6.92
C VAL A 269 12.53 -3.80 6.88
N PRO A 270 12.31 -4.49 8.01
CA PRO A 270 11.46 -5.67 8.07
C PRO A 270 9.99 -5.24 8.11
N VAL A 271 9.18 -5.80 7.22
CA VAL A 271 7.75 -5.51 7.07
C VAL A 271 6.98 -6.75 7.49
N LEU A 272 5.99 -6.57 8.37
CA LEU A 272 5.05 -7.63 8.75
C LEU A 272 3.99 -7.81 7.67
N LEU A 273 3.97 -8.98 7.01
CA LEU A 273 3.08 -9.26 5.88
C LEU A 273 1.71 -9.81 6.29
N HIS A 274 1.65 -10.50 7.42
CA HIS A 274 0.41 -11.11 7.92
C HIS A 274 0.13 -10.70 9.36
N PRO A 275 -0.10 -9.39 9.61
CA PRO A 275 -0.49 -8.93 10.93
C PRO A 275 -1.78 -9.64 11.37
N LYS A 276 -1.88 -9.94 12.66
CA LYS A 276 -3.12 -10.41 13.33
C LYS A 276 -3.88 -9.25 13.98
N SER A 277 -3.20 -8.15 14.29
CA SER A 277 -3.85 -6.91 14.71
C SER A 277 -4.82 -6.44 13.63
N ARG A 278 -6.01 -5.99 14.05
CA ARG A 278 -7.04 -5.42 13.17
C ARG A 278 -7.45 -4.09 13.72
N GLY A 279 -7.36 -3.02 12.93
CA GLY A 279 -7.88 -1.70 13.26
C GLY A 279 -9.33 -1.52 12.84
N VAL A 280 -9.79 -0.26 12.94
CA VAL A 280 -11.12 0.18 12.54
C VAL A 280 -11.08 1.57 11.89
N VAL A 281 -12.05 1.81 11.01
CA VAL A 281 -12.41 3.11 10.44
C VAL A 281 -13.86 3.40 10.86
N ARG A 282 -14.06 4.52 11.55
CA ARG A 282 -15.35 4.91 12.13
C ARG A 282 -15.71 6.33 11.74
N LEU A 283 -16.99 6.67 11.80
CA LEU A 283 -17.46 8.04 11.70
C LEU A 283 -16.92 8.86 12.87
N ARG A 284 -16.54 10.09 12.56
CA ARG A 284 -16.27 11.14 13.56
C ARG A 284 -17.37 12.20 13.58
N SER A 285 -18.10 12.32 12.47
CA SER A 285 -19.15 13.28 12.23
C SER A 285 -20.01 12.77 11.06
N ALA A 286 -21.27 13.21 11.00
CA ALA A 286 -22.11 13.06 9.81
C ALA A 286 -21.72 14.04 8.68
N ASP A 287 -20.86 15.03 8.96
CA ASP A 287 -20.35 15.95 7.93
C ASP A 287 -19.33 15.23 7.04
N PRO A 288 -19.61 15.04 5.73
CA PRO A 288 -18.73 14.31 4.82
C PRO A 288 -17.38 15.01 4.58
N ARG A 289 -17.22 16.26 5.04
CA ARG A 289 -15.95 17.01 4.98
C ARG A 289 -14.98 16.61 6.09
N MET A 290 -15.50 16.01 7.15
CA MET A 290 -14.70 15.61 8.30
C MET A 290 -14.04 14.27 8.01
N PRO A 291 -12.73 14.13 8.29
CA PRO A 291 -12.07 12.85 8.12
C PRO A 291 -12.61 11.83 9.13
N PRO A 292 -12.64 10.54 8.78
CA PRO A 292 -13.07 9.50 9.70
C PRO A 292 -12.13 9.40 10.91
N ALA A 293 -12.59 8.75 11.97
CA ALA A 293 -11.74 8.25 13.04
C ALA A 293 -11.07 6.96 12.54
N ILE A 294 -9.74 6.90 12.63
CA ILE A 294 -8.95 5.74 12.19
C ILE A 294 -8.14 5.29 13.39
N ASP A 295 -8.40 4.06 13.83
CA ASP A 295 -7.60 3.40 14.86
C ASP A 295 -7.00 2.13 14.27
N PRO A 296 -5.74 2.16 13.84
CA PRO A 296 -5.11 1.01 13.20
C PRO A 296 -4.77 -0.14 14.17
N ARG A 297 -4.70 0.12 15.48
CA ARG A 297 -4.33 -0.85 16.52
C ARG A 297 -3.08 -1.69 16.20
N TYR A 298 -2.05 -1.06 15.62
CA TYR A 298 -0.80 -1.75 15.28
C TYR A 298 -0.20 -2.43 16.51
N PHE A 299 0.28 -3.67 16.33
CA PHE A 299 0.87 -4.50 17.40
C PHE A 299 -0.02 -4.72 18.63
N SER A 300 -1.35 -4.62 18.47
CA SER A 300 -2.31 -4.97 19.52
C SER A 300 -2.37 -6.49 19.76
N HIS A 301 -2.09 -7.29 18.74
CA HIS A 301 -1.92 -8.74 18.88
C HIS A 301 -0.46 -9.10 19.22
N PRO A 302 -0.19 -9.89 20.28
CA PRO A 302 1.18 -10.19 20.73
C PRO A 302 2.03 -10.98 19.72
N ASP A 303 1.41 -11.75 18.84
CA ASP A 303 2.16 -12.44 17.77
C ASP A 303 2.84 -11.47 16.80
N ASP A 304 2.26 -10.30 16.55
CA ASP A 304 2.78 -9.35 15.58
C ASP A 304 4.12 -8.79 16.04
N ILE A 305 4.23 -8.45 17.33
CA ILE A 305 5.49 -7.96 17.90
C ILE A 305 6.54 -9.07 17.96
N ARG A 306 6.13 -10.32 18.24
CA ARG A 306 7.05 -11.47 18.25
C ARG A 306 7.64 -11.71 16.86
N VAL A 307 6.80 -11.73 15.82
CA VAL A 307 7.22 -12.00 14.43
C VAL A 307 8.08 -10.85 13.90
N ILE A 308 7.71 -9.60 14.17
CA ILE A 308 8.49 -8.45 13.66
C ILE A 308 9.88 -8.36 14.32
N VAL A 309 10.01 -8.69 15.61
CA VAL A 309 11.32 -8.77 16.29
C VAL A 309 12.22 -9.83 15.63
N LYS A 310 11.65 -10.98 15.24
CA LYS A 310 12.39 -12.00 14.47
C LYS A 310 12.82 -11.47 13.10
N GLY A 311 11.94 -10.71 12.43
CA GLY A 311 12.24 -10.00 11.19
C GLY A 311 13.39 -9.00 11.35
N MET A 312 13.38 -8.18 12.41
CA MET A 312 14.46 -7.24 12.74
C MET A 312 15.79 -7.97 12.98
N LYS A 313 15.77 -9.10 13.69
CA LYS A 313 16.97 -9.93 13.86
C LYS A 313 17.47 -10.52 12.54
N ALA A 314 16.56 -10.93 11.65
CA ALA A 314 16.93 -11.40 10.32
C ALA A 314 17.61 -10.30 9.50
N SER A 315 17.03 -9.10 9.49
CA SER A 315 17.63 -7.91 8.89
C SER A 315 18.99 -7.56 9.50
N ALA A 316 19.14 -7.61 10.83
CA ALA A 316 20.41 -7.39 11.50
C ALA A 316 21.50 -8.39 11.06
N ARG A 317 21.15 -9.69 10.95
CA ARG A 317 22.07 -10.72 10.44
C ARG A 317 22.57 -10.44 9.03
N ILE A 318 21.71 -9.91 8.14
CA ILE A 318 22.11 -9.52 6.77
C ILE A 318 23.23 -8.48 6.82
N ALA A 319 23.12 -7.48 7.69
CA ALA A 319 24.17 -6.45 7.85
C ALA A 319 25.51 -7.01 8.36
N GLU A 320 25.48 -8.14 9.07
CA GLU A 320 26.66 -8.80 9.62
C GLU A 320 27.27 -9.89 8.74
N THR A 321 26.67 -10.16 7.58
CA THR A 321 27.20 -11.13 6.61
C THR A 321 28.60 -10.74 6.15
N LYS A 322 29.37 -11.72 5.66
CA LYS A 322 30.73 -11.48 5.14
C LYS A 322 30.73 -10.45 4.02
N ALA A 323 29.71 -10.44 3.17
CA ALA A 323 29.60 -9.53 2.06
C ALA A 323 29.35 -8.08 2.52
N PHE A 324 28.41 -7.84 3.45
CA PHE A 324 28.20 -6.51 4.02
C PHE A 324 29.37 -6.04 4.89
N LYS A 325 30.03 -6.93 5.63
CA LYS A 325 31.26 -6.61 6.38
C LYS A 325 32.39 -6.13 5.47
N LYS A 326 32.51 -6.62 4.22
CA LYS A 326 33.47 -6.11 3.23
C LYS A 326 33.18 -4.66 2.79
N LEU A 327 31.93 -4.21 2.90
CA LEU A 327 31.55 -2.81 2.68
C LEU A 327 31.86 -1.93 3.90
N GLY A 328 32.37 -2.53 4.98
CA GLY A 328 32.55 -1.88 6.27
C GLY A 328 31.23 -1.70 7.00
N SER A 329 30.23 -2.54 6.74
CA SER A 329 28.91 -2.44 7.36
C SER A 329 28.99 -2.57 8.88
N LYS A 330 28.32 -1.66 9.57
CA LYS A 330 28.09 -1.71 11.02
C LYS A 330 26.71 -1.16 11.32
N LEU A 331 25.89 -1.95 12.01
CA LEU A 331 24.66 -1.46 12.64
C LEU A 331 24.98 -0.27 13.52
N TRP A 332 24.03 0.66 13.62
CA TRP A 332 24.28 1.88 14.35
C TRP A 332 24.45 1.64 15.86
N PRO A 333 25.51 2.19 16.47
CA PRO A 333 25.81 1.92 17.87
C PRO A 333 25.09 2.92 18.79
N ARG A 334 23.82 3.23 18.51
CA ARG A 334 23.01 4.15 19.30
C ARG A 334 21.67 3.52 19.60
N HIS A 335 21.19 3.73 20.83
CA HIS A 335 19.82 3.45 21.23
C HIS A 335 18.87 4.46 20.66
N PHE A 336 17.69 4.01 20.28
CA PHE A 336 16.58 4.89 19.93
C PHE A 336 16.04 5.57 21.21
N PRO A 337 15.66 6.86 21.15
CA PRO A 337 15.14 7.58 22.31
C PRO A 337 13.97 6.85 22.99
N GLY A 338 14.08 6.63 24.30
CA GLY A 338 13.09 5.91 25.11
C GLY A 338 13.35 4.41 25.28
N CYS A 339 14.40 3.88 24.64
CA CYS A 339 14.78 2.47 24.70
C CYS A 339 16.16 2.22 25.32
N GLU A 340 16.76 3.23 25.97
CA GLU A 340 18.13 3.20 26.52
C GLU A 340 18.33 2.17 27.63
N GLN A 341 17.25 1.82 28.34
CA GLN A 341 17.25 0.84 29.42
C GLN A 341 17.52 -0.60 28.93
N HIS A 342 17.34 -0.88 27.64
CA HIS A 342 17.46 -2.22 27.09
C HIS A 342 18.85 -2.44 26.47
N LEU A 343 19.30 -3.70 26.45
CA LEU A 343 20.54 -4.06 25.75
C LEU A 343 20.38 -3.78 24.25
N LEU A 344 21.26 -2.96 23.68
CA LEU A 344 21.19 -2.58 22.27
C LEU A 344 21.18 -3.83 21.38
N TRP A 345 20.20 -3.88 20.45
CA TRP A 345 19.95 -5.01 19.55
C TRP A 345 19.50 -6.34 20.21
N GLY A 346 19.21 -6.33 21.52
CA GLY A 346 18.51 -7.41 22.21
C GLY A 346 16.99 -7.40 21.96
N ASP A 347 16.30 -8.46 22.36
CA ASP A 347 14.86 -8.65 22.11
C ASP A 347 14.02 -7.54 22.71
N GLU A 348 14.28 -7.15 23.97
CA GLU A 348 13.52 -6.07 24.61
C GLU A 348 13.77 -4.71 23.94
N TYR A 349 15.00 -4.47 23.47
CA TYR A 349 15.32 -3.25 22.71
C TYR A 349 14.58 -3.22 21.37
N LEU A 350 14.56 -4.34 20.64
CA LEU A 350 13.91 -4.43 19.33
C LEU A 350 12.40 -4.28 19.45
N GLU A 351 11.77 -4.87 20.48
CA GLU A 351 10.36 -4.63 20.78
C GLU A 351 10.10 -3.15 21.11
N CYS A 352 10.90 -2.56 22.01
CA CYS A 352 10.78 -1.16 22.36
C CYS A 352 10.89 -0.26 21.12
N LEU A 353 11.91 -0.48 20.29
CA LEU A 353 12.12 0.25 19.04
C LEU A 353 10.92 0.08 18.10
N ALA A 354 10.40 -1.13 17.96
CA ALA A 354 9.27 -1.38 17.06
C ALA A 354 8.01 -0.63 17.48
N ARG A 355 7.76 -0.47 18.78
CA ARG A 355 6.62 0.30 19.32
C ARG A 355 6.84 1.81 19.26
N HIS A 356 8.06 2.28 19.51
CA HIS A 356 8.37 3.72 19.47
C HIS A 356 8.49 4.25 18.04
N TYR A 357 8.92 3.41 17.09
CA TYR A 357 9.11 3.79 15.70
C TYR A 357 8.39 2.82 14.75
N THR A 358 7.07 2.76 14.85
CA THR A 358 6.21 2.08 13.87
C THR A 358 5.86 3.00 12.70
N ALA A 359 5.91 2.47 11.48
CA ALA A 359 5.39 3.13 10.28
C ALA A 359 4.53 2.18 9.43
N ALA A 360 3.58 2.75 8.70
CA ALA A 360 2.76 2.03 7.72
C ALA A 360 3.49 1.94 6.37
N LEU A 361 3.33 0.83 5.66
CA LEU A 361 3.83 0.66 4.30
C LEU A 361 2.83 1.15 3.24
N TRP A 362 1.68 1.70 3.66
CA TRP A 362 0.59 2.17 2.81
C TRP A 362 -0.08 1.06 1.98
N HIS A 363 -0.22 -0.11 2.59
CA HIS A 363 -0.98 -1.26 2.12
C HIS A 363 -2.15 -1.58 3.07
N PRO A 364 -3.09 -0.64 3.30
CA PRO A 364 -4.26 -0.96 4.09
C PRO A 364 -5.18 -1.91 3.31
N SER A 365 -5.91 -2.78 4.01
CA SER A 365 -6.95 -3.67 3.47
C SER A 365 -8.08 -3.94 4.46
N GLY A 366 -9.15 -4.58 3.99
CA GLY A 366 -10.09 -5.32 4.85
C GLY A 366 -11.33 -4.57 5.33
N THR A 367 -11.43 -3.26 5.13
CA THR A 367 -12.52 -2.43 5.68
C THR A 367 -13.88 -2.58 5.02
N CYS A 368 -13.94 -3.21 3.85
CA CYS A 368 -15.17 -3.63 3.19
C CYS A 368 -15.07 -5.12 2.83
N LYS A 369 -14.62 -5.95 3.78
CA LYS A 369 -14.28 -7.37 3.61
C LYS A 369 -15.26 -8.14 2.72
N MET A 370 -14.72 -8.79 1.69
CA MET A 370 -15.44 -9.77 0.88
C MET A 370 -15.63 -11.08 1.65
N GLY A 371 -16.84 -11.65 1.60
CA GLY A 371 -17.10 -12.97 2.18
C GLY A 371 -18.57 -13.34 2.27
N ASN A 372 -18.83 -14.44 2.99
CA ASN A 372 -20.18 -14.95 3.26
C ASN A 372 -20.51 -14.96 4.76
N GLY A 373 -19.61 -14.46 5.61
CA GLY A 373 -19.77 -14.39 7.06
C GLY A 373 -20.57 -13.17 7.50
N SER A 374 -20.90 -13.11 8.80
CA SER A 374 -21.60 -11.96 9.41
C SER A 374 -20.77 -10.67 9.41
N ASP A 375 -19.45 -10.79 9.24
CA ASP A 375 -18.49 -9.69 9.15
C ASP A 375 -18.21 -9.24 7.70
N ALA A 376 -18.86 -9.87 6.72
CA ALA A 376 -18.71 -9.51 5.31
C ALA A 376 -19.50 -8.24 4.98
N VAL A 377 -18.92 -7.42 4.10
CA VAL A 377 -19.54 -6.19 3.57
C VAL A 377 -19.96 -6.39 2.12
N VAL A 378 -19.16 -7.14 1.35
CA VAL A 378 -19.48 -7.49 -0.02
C VAL A 378 -19.46 -9.00 -0.24
N ASP A 379 -20.24 -9.46 -1.21
CA ASP A 379 -20.25 -10.86 -1.64
C ASP A 379 -19.05 -11.19 -2.57
N PRO A 380 -18.85 -12.47 -2.98
CA PRO A 380 -17.78 -12.85 -3.92
C PRO A 380 -17.84 -12.19 -5.30
N GLN A 381 -18.95 -11.54 -5.65
CA GLN A 381 -19.13 -10.72 -6.85
C GLN A 381 -18.88 -9.24 -6.55
N LEU A 382 -18.42 -8.88 -5.35
CA LEU A 382 -18.14 -7.52 -4.88
C LEU A 382 -19.38 -6.64 -4.74
N ARG A 383 -20.57 -7.23 -4.70
CA ARG A 383 -21.83 -6.50 -4.46
C ARG A 383 -22.01 -6.26 -2.98
N VAL A 384 -22.43 -5.05 -2.61
CA VAL A 384 -22.71 -4.70 -1.21
C VAL A 384 -23.85 -5.57 -0.69
N LEU A 385 -23.66 -6.15 0.50
CA LEU A 385 -24.63 -7.04 1.16
C LEU A 385 -25.77 -6.24 1.82
N GLY A 386 -26.61 -6.92 2.63
CA GLY A 386 -27.69 -6.26 3.38
C GLY A 386 -28.91 -5.89 2.55
N GLY A 387 -29.09 -6.54 1.39
CA GLY A 387 -30.20 -6.27 0.47
C GLY A 387 -30.02 -5.04 -0.42
N VAL A 388 -28.87 -4.37 -0.33
CA VAL A 388 -28.50 -3.24 -1.18
C VAL A 388 -28.35 -3.68 -2.63
N GLN A 389 -28.92 -2.90 -3.56
CA GLN A 389 -28.92 -3.20 -4.99
C GLN A 389 -28.17 -2.12 -5.77
N GLY A 390 -27.49 -2.51 -6.86
CA GLY A 390 -26.84 -1.56 -7.77
C GLY A 390 -25.60 -0.86 -7.18
N LEU A 391 -24.94 -1.47 -6.20
CA LEU A 391 -23.72 -0.94 -5.57
C LEU A 391 -22.66 -2.03 -5.40
N ARG A 392 -21.43 -1.75 -5.84
CA ARG A 392 -20.24 -2.58 -5.61
C ARG A 392 -19.11 -1.80 -4.95
N VAL A 393 -18.23 -2.51 -4.24
CA VAL A 393 -16.94 -1.97 -3.79
C VAL A 393 -15.82 -2.66 -4.56
N VAL A 394 -14.97 -1.89 -5.24
CA VAL A 394 -13.90 -2.42 -6.10
C VAL A 394 -12.61 -1.68 -5.79
N ASP A 395 -11.97 -2.05 -4.68
CA ASP A 395 -10.64 -1.60 -4.28
C ASP A 395 -10.04 -2.57 -3.23
N ALA A 396 -8.92 -2.22 -2.61
CA ALA A 396 -8.24 -3.08 -1.63
C ALA A 396 -9.02 -3.29 -0.31
N SER A 397 -10.07 -2.52 -0.03
CA SER A 397 -10.92 -2.71 1.16
C SER A 397 -11.62 -4.05 1.16
N VAL A 398 -11.84 -4.66 0.00
CA VAL A 398 -12.53 -5.95 -0.13
C VAL A 398 -11.66 -7.15 0.18
N MET A 399 -10.33 -6.98 0.26
CA MET A 399 -9.41 -8.07 0.56
C MET A 399 -9.69 -8.61 1.97
N PRO A 400 -10.06 -9.89 2.14
CA PRO A 400 -10.44 -10.40 3.46
C PRO A 400 -9.27 -10.52 4.43
N GLU A 401 -8.07 -10.78 3.90
CA GLU A 401 -6.82 -10.93 4.65
C GLU A 401 -5.68 -10.23 3.89
N PRO A 402 -4.64 -9.73 4.59
CA PRO A 402 -3.46 -9.16 3.96
C PRO A 402 -2.65 -10.21 3.19
N LEU A 403 -2.08 -9.80 2.06
CA LEU A 403 -1.37 -10.66 1.12
C LEU A 403 0.15 -10.54 1.32
N SER A 404 0.93 -11.57 0.98
CA SER A 404 2.40 -11.49 0.93
C SER A 404 2.91 -10.70 -0.29
N ALA A 405 2.38 -9.50 -0.52
CA ALA A 405 2.67 -8.64 -1.66
C ALA A 405 2.36 -7.19 -1.31
N HIS A 406 2.87 -6.25 -2.11
CA HIS A 406 2.37 -4.87 -2.02
C HIS A 406 1.10 -4.76 -2.87
N PHE A 407 0.20 -3.85 -2.51
CA PHE A 407 -1.20 -3.96 -2.94
C PHE A 407 -1.55 -3.30 -4.26
N ASN A 408 -0.63 -2.60 -4.93
CA ASN A 408 -0.93 -2.01 -6.24
C ASN A 408 -1.37 -3.07 -7.26
N GLY A 409 -0.65 -4.19 -7.33
CA GLY A 409 -0.99 -5.27 -8.25
C GLY A 409 -2.27 -6.02 -7.91
N PRO A 410 -2.42 -6.48 -6.66
CA PRO A 410 -3.67 -7.03 -6.19
C PRO A 410 -4.87 -6.10 -6.43
N ALA A 411 -4.75 -4.78 -6.21
CA ALA A 411 -5.82 -3.83 -6.48
C ALA A 411 -6.19 -3.74 -7.98
N MET A 412 -5.19 -3.73 -8.87
CA MET A 412 -5.44 -3.80 -10.32
C MET A 412 -6.13 -5.11 -10.72
N MET A 413 -5.71 -6.25 -10.15
CA MET A 413 -6.34 -7.54 -10.41
C MET A 413 -7.80 -7.57 -9.97
N ILE A 414 -8.11 -7.02 -8.79
CA ILE A 414 -9.49 -6.86 -8.30
C ILE A 414 -10.31 -6.04 -9.30
N ALA A 415 -9.79 -4.91 -9.77
CA ALA A 415 -10.47 -4.06 -10.74
C ALA A 415 -10.73 -4.77 -12.08
N GLU A 416 -9.74 -5.46 -12.65
CA GLU A 416 -9.87 -6.22 -13.89
C GLU A 416 -10.89 -7.36 -13.74
N LYS A 417 -10.85 -8.08 -12.62
CA LYS A 417 -11.82 -9.16 -12.35
C LYS A 417 -13.23 -8.62 -12.18
N ALA A 418 -13.40 -7.49 -11.49
CA ALA A 418 -14.69 -6.82 -11.33
C ALA A 418 -15.27 -6.36 -12.68
N ALA A 419 -14.46 -5.72 -13.53
CA ALA A 419 -14.88 -5.29 -14.86
C ALA A 419 -15.40 -6.48 -15.68
N HIS A 420 -14.68 -7.60 -15.66
CA HIS A 420 -15.13 -8.83 -16.32
C HIS A 420 -16.45 -9.37 -15.77
N MET A 421 -16.62 -9.41 -14.45
CA MET A 421 -17.87 -9.86 -13.82
C MET A 421 -19.07 -8.98 -14.18
N ILE A 422 -18.86 -7.66 -14.25
CA ILE A 422 -19.91 -6.68 -14.59
C ILE A 422 -20.33 -6.84 -16.06
N LEU A 423 -19.37 -6.94 -16.98
CA LEU A 423 -19.67 -7.15 -18.40
C LEU A 423 -20.45 -8.45 -18.64
N GLN A 424 -20.06 -9.55 -17.97
CA GLN A 424 -20.78 -10.82 -18.07
C GLN A 424 -22.22 -10.73 -17.54
N ALA A 425 -22.46 -9.96 -16.48
CA ALA A 425 -23.79 -9.76 -15.94
C ALA A 425 -24.68 -8.99 -16.94
N MET A 426 -24.14 -7.94 -17.57
CA MET A 426 -24.86 -7.14 -18.57
C MET A 426 -25.20 -7.96 -19.83
N GLU A 427 -24.28 -8.81 -20.31
CA GLU A 427 -24.56 -9.71 -21.44
C GLU A 427 -25.65 -10.75 -21.13
N GLY A 428 -25.77 -11.16 -19.85
CA GLY A 428 -26.84 -12.03 -19.38
C GLY A 428 -28.21 -11.34 -19.40
N GLU A 429 -28.28 -10.09 -18.92
CA GLU A 429 -29.50 -9.27 -18.90
C GLU A 429 -30.01 -8.95 -20.32
N ASP A 430 -29.10 -8.62 -21.25
CA ASP A 430 -29.46 -8.36 -22.65
C ASP A 430 -30.04 -9.61 -23.33
N ASN A 431 -29.55 -10.81 -23.00
CA ASN A 431 -30.07 -12.06 -23.56
C ASN A 431 -31.41 -12.50 -22.94
N GLU A 432 -31.68 -12.22 -21.67
CA GLU A 432 -32.99 -12.47 -21.06
C GLU A 432 -34.07 -11.51 -21.60
N SER A 433 -33.70 -10.26 -21.90
CA SER A 433 -34.61 -9.27 -22.50
C SER A 433 -35.04 -9.56 -23.95
N LEU A 434 -34.35 -10.50 -24.61
CA LEU A 434 -34.61 -10.94 -25.99
C LEU A 434 -35.49 -12.20 -26.08
N VAL A 435 -35.92 -12.78 -24.95
CA VAL A 435 -36.94 -13.83 -24.97
C VAL A 435 -38.31 -13.16 -25.13
N PRO A 436 -39.00 -13.29 -26.28
CA PRO A 436 -40.31 -12.71 -26.45
C PRO A 436 -41.27 -13.39 -25.47
N ASP A 437 -42.09 -12.58 -24.81
CA ASP A 437 -43.19 -12.98 -23.95
C ASP A 437 -44.06 -14.03 -24.69
N ALA A 438 -43.82 -15.31 -24.42
CA ALA A 438 -44.62 -16.42 -24.93
C ALA A 438 -45.91 -16.55 -24.11
N THR A 439 -46.64 -15.45 -23.94
CA THR A 439 -48.04 -15.42 -23.50
C THR A 439 -48.77 -14.22 -24.09
N ALA A 440 -48.94 -14.23 -25.41
CA ALA A 440 -50.07 -13.55 -26.04
C ALA A 440 -51.08 -14.62 -26.49
N VAL A 441 -52.19 -14.68 -25.76
CA VAL A 441 -53.36 -15.54 -25.98
C VAL A 441 -54.03 -15.20 -27.31
N VAL A 442 -54.21 -16.19 -28.20
CA VAL A 442 -55.49 -16.76 -28.67
C VAL A 442 -55.23 -18.20 -29.13
#